data_AF-H9FI44-F1
#
_entry.id   AF-H9FI44-F1
#
_cell.length_a   1.000
_cell.length_b   1.000
_cell.length_c   1.000
_cell.angle_alpha   90.00
_cell.angle_beta   90.00
_cell.angle_gamma   90.00
#
_symmetry.space_group_name_H-M   'P 1'
#
loop_
_entity.id
_entity.type
_entity.pdbx_description
1 polymer ?
#
loop_
_entity_poly.entity_id
_entity_poly.type
_entity_poly.pdbx_seq_one_letter_code
_entity_poly.pdbx_strand_id
1 'polypeptide(L)'
;VCYCQVKGLLAAGTDRGRVAMWRKVPGFLGSPGAEGKDRWALQTPTELQGNITQIQWGSRKNLLAVNNVISVAILSEQAMSSHFHQQVAAVQVSPSLLNVCFLSTGVAHSLRT
;
A
#
# COMPACT_ATOMS: atom_id res chain seq x y z
N VAL A 1 10.49 -11.78 -0.22
CA VAL A 1 9.43 -11.46 -1.21
C VAL A 1 8.38 -12.55 -1.14
N CYS A 2 7.08 -12.22 -1.28
CA CYS A 2 5.98 -13.19 -1.24
C CYS A 2 4.82 -12.74 -2.14
N TYR A 3 4.15 -13.67 -2.82
CA TYR A 3 3.03 -13.40 -3.73
C TYR A 3 1.71 -13.97 -3.19
N CYS A 4 0.64 -13.16 -3.25
CA CYS A 4 -0.71 -13.59 -2.95
C CYS A 4 -1.50 -13.77 -4.26
N GLN A 5 -1.78 -15.03 -4.61
CA GLN A 5 -2.52 -15.35 -5.83
C GLN A 5 -3.95 -14.81 -5.82
N VAL A 6 -4.64 -14.88 -4.68
CA VAL A 6 -6.02 -14.41 -4.53
C VAL A 6 -6.13 -12.89 -4.74
N LYS A 7 -5.18 -12.12 -4.21
CA LYS A 7 -5.15 -10.65 -4.35
C LYS A 7 -4.46 -10.18 -5.63
N GLY A 8 -3.71 -11.04 -6.31
CA GLY A 8 -2.81 -10.63 -7.38
C GLY A 8 -1.74 -9.64 -6.90
N LEU A 9 -1.25 -9.80 -5.66
CA LEU A 9 -0.39 -8.81 -4.99
C LEU A 9 0.96 -9.43 -4.63
N LEU A 10 2.05 -8.85 -5.14
CA LEU A 10 3.43 -9.16 -4.79
C LEU A 10 3.89 -8.22 -3.68
N ALA A 11 4.55 -8.73 -2.65
CA ALA A 11 5.10 -7.92 -1.56
C ALA A 11 6.57 -8.22 -1.30
N ALA A 12 7.33 -7.18 -0.97
CA ALA A 12 8.73 -7.26 -0.59
C ALA A 12 8.99 -6.36 0.62
N GLY A 13 9.71 -6.88 1.61
CA GLY A 13 10.28 -6.07 2.69
C GLY A 13 11.69 -5.60 2.32
N THR A 14 12.08 -4.44 2.83
CA THR A 14 13.43 -3.89 2.70
C THR A 14 14.17 -3.90 4.05
N ASP A 15 15.48 -3.79 3.97
CA ASP A 15 16.38 -3.55 5.11
C ASP A 15 16.22 -2.15 5.73
N ARG A 16 15.35 -1.30 5.18
CA ARG A 16 15.01 0.03 5.72
C ARG A 16 13.59 0.13 6.23
N GLY A 17 12.97 -1.00 6.58
CA GLY A 17 11.64 -1.05 7.17
C GLY A 17 10.51 -0.72 6.20
N ARG A 18 10.69 -0.88 4.88
CA ARG A 18 9.61 -0.62 3.92
C ARG A 18 9.02 -1.90 3.39
N VAL A 19 7.70 -1.96 3.33
CA VAL A 19 6.97 -2.98 2.58
C VAL A 19 6.52 -2.36 1.27
N ALA A 20 7.18 -2.75 0.17
CA ALA A 20 6.75 -2.40 -1.18
C ALA A 20 5.79 -3.47 -1.70
N MET A 21 4.74 -3.04 -2.40
CA MET A 21 3.73 -3.93 -2.96
C MET A 21 3.46 -3.61 -4.42
N TRP A 22 3.21 -4.63 -5.23
CA TRP A 22 2.85 -4.49 -6.63
C TRP A 22 1.59 -5.28 -6.92
N ARG A 23 0.60 -4.61 -7.53
CA ARG A 23 -0.64 -5.24 -7.95
C ARG A 23 -0.54 -5.63 -9.41
N LYS A 24 -0.92 -6.87 -9.71
CA LYS A 24 -1.00 -7.35 -11.08
C LYS A 24 -2.13 -6.60 -11.80
N VAL A 25 -1.79 -5.91 -12.88
CA VAL A 25 -2.75 -5.24 -13.76
C VAL A 25 -3.43 -6.32 -14.61
N PRO A 26 -4.78 -6.41 -14.62
CA PRO A 26 -5.48 -7.31 -15.51
C PRO A 26 -5.11 -6.98 -16.97
N GLY A 27 -4.77 -8.00 -17.76
CA GLY A 27 -4.52 -7.80 -19.18
C GLY A 27 -5.80 -7.37 -19.90
N PHE A 28 -5.69 -6.40 -20.80
CA PHE A 28 -6.75 -6.15 -21.77
C PHE A 28 -6.85 -7.35 -22.73
N LEU A 29 -8.06 -7.86 -22.95
CA LEU A 29 -8.33 -8.87 -23.97
C LEU A 29 -7.93 -8.28 -25.33
N GLY A 30 -6.87 -8.81 -25.94
CA GLY A 30 -6.38 -8.40 -27.26
C GLY A 30 -4.93 -7.89 -27.32
N SER A 31 -4.25 -7.71 -26.19
CA SER A 31 -2.81 -7.37 -26.17
C SER A 31 -1.95 -8.65 -26.13
N PRO A 32 -1.19 -8.97 -27.19
CA PRO A 32 -0.22 -10.06 -27.13
C PRO A 32 0.96 -9.63 -26.25
N GLY A 33 1.20 -10.36 -25.17
CA GLY A 33 2.55 -10.47 -24.63
C GLY A 33 3.11 -9.32 -23.80
N ALA A 34 2.30 -8.53 -23.08
CA ALA A 34 2.85 -7.73 -21.99
C ALA A 34 3.22 -8.65 -20.80
N GLU A 35 4.22 -9.53 -20.92
CA GLU A 35 4.79 -10.24 -19.78
C GLU A 35 5.95 -9.42 -19.20
N GLY A 36 6.02 -9.28 -17.88
CA GLY A 36 7.06 -8.51 -17.21
C GLY A 36 6.54 -7.27 -16.47
N LYS A 37 7.36 -6.21 -16.39
CA LYS A 37 7.15 -5.02 -15.54
C LYS A 37 5.82 -4.31 -15.81
N ASP A 38 5.37 -4.29 -17.06
CA ASP A 38 4.16 -3.55 -17.48
C ASP A 38 2.86 -4.16 -16.96
N ARG A 39 2.93 -5.35 -16.35
CA ARG A 39 1.80 -5.98 -15.65
C ARG A 39 1.74 -5.66 -14.17
N TRP A 40 2.61 -4.83 -13.62
CA TRP A 40 2.70 -4.60 -12.19
C TRP A 40 2.62 -3.11 -11.85
N ALA A 41 1.54 -2.72 -11.18
CA ALA A 41 1.36 -1.38 -10.64
C ALA A 41 1.90 -1.30 -9.21
N LEU A 42 2.94 -0.49 -9.00
CA LEU A 42 3.47 -0.20 -7.67
C LEU A 42 2.39 0.47 -6.80
N GLN A 43 2.19 -0.07 -5.60
CA GLN A 43 1.33 0.50 -4.58
C GLN A 43 2.12 1.42 -3.64
N THR A 44 1.43 2.30 -2.93
CA THR A 44 2.06 3.13 -1.89
C THR A 44 2.77 2.23 -0.86
N PRO A 45 4.09 2.39 -0.67
CA PRO A 45 4.84 1.59 0.30
C PRO A 45 4.33 1.83 1.72
N THR A 46 4.35 0.78 2.55
CA THR A 46 4.07 0.89 3.98
C THR A 46 5.38 0.98 4.75
N GLU A 47 5.56 2.04 5.53
CA GLU A 47 6.72 2.22 6.41
C GLU A 47 6.48 1.50 7.74
N LEU A 48 7.47 0.71 8.15
CA LEU A 48 7.58 0.00 9.41
C LEU A 48 8.93 0.34 10.05
N GLN A 49 9.07 0.05 11.33
CA GLN A 49 10.36 0.23 12.01
C GLN A 49 11.22 -1.03 11.85
N GLY A 50 12.53 -0.82 11.65
CA GLY A 50 13.56 -1.86 11.64
C GLY A 50 13.64 -2.69 10.35
N ASN A 51 14.72 -3.44 10.21
CA ASN A 51 15.02 -4.22 9.00
C ASN A 51 14.04 -5.38 8.88
N ILE A 52 13.40 -5.53 7.72
CA ILE A 52 12.49 -6.65 7.48
C ILE A 52 13.29 -7.88 7.11
N THR A 53 13.14 -8.94 7.90
CA THR A 53 13.85 -10.21 7.74
C THR A 53 12.99 -11.26 7.03
N GLN A 54 11.67 -11.22 7.21
CA GLN A 54 10.74 -12.15 6.58
C GLN A 54 9.39 -11.50 6.29
N ILE A 55 8.73 -11.99 5.24
CA ILE A 55 7.40 -11.56 4.82
C ILE A 55 6.61 -12.75 4.28
N GLN A 56 5.36 -12.89 4.68
CA GLN A 56 4.52 -14.00 4.25
C GLN A 56 3.02 -13.64 4.23
N TRP A 57 2.35 -14.02 3.14
CA TRP A 57 0.89 -13.94 3.06
C TRP A 57 0.24 -15.09 3.83
N GLY A 58 -0.75 -14.79 4.66
CA GLY A 58 -1.61 -15.77 5.30
C GLY A 58 -2.63 -16.37 4.34
N SER A 59 -2.96 -17.65 4.50
CA SER A 59 -3.78 -18.42 3.55
C SER A 59 -5.28 -18.12 3.60
N ARG A 60 -5.84 -17.75 4.77
CA ARG A 60 -7.30 -17.56 4.93
C ARG A 60 -7.78 -16.14 4.65
N LYS A 61 -7.21 -15.16 5.37
CA LYS A 61 -7.62 -13.74 5.28
C LYS A 61 -6.77 -12.93 4.29
N ASN A 62 -5.76 -13.54 3.67
CA ASN A 62 -4.79 -12.85 2.81
C ASN A 62 -4.16 -11.62 3.50
N LEU A 63 -3.93 -11.72 4.81
CA LEU A 63 -3.19 -10.73 5.60
C LEU A 63 -1.69 -10.95 5.40
N LEU A 64 -0.90 -9.90 5.55
CA LEU A 64 0.55 -9.94 5.37
C LEU A 64 1.24 -9.94 6.73
N ALA A 65 1.91 -11.04 7.08
CA ALA A 65 2.81 -11.07 8.22
C ALA A 65 4.17 -10.51 7.79
N VAL A 66 4.68 -9.56 8.58
CA VAL A 66 5.99 -8.95 8.39
C VAL A 66 6.78 -9.11 9.67
N ASN A 67 7.94 -9.75 9.57
CA ASN A 67 8.86 -9.92 10.67
C ASN A 67 10.04 -8.97 10.50
N ASN A 68 10.35 -8.21 11.54
CA ASN A 68 11.60 -7.48 11.65
C ASN A 68 12.46 -8.11 12.76
N VAL A 69 13.55 -7.46 13.16
CA VAL A 69 14.46 -7.99 14.19
C VAL A 69 13.83 -7.99 15.61
N ILE A 70 12.85 -7.12 15.87
CA ILE A 70 12.34 -6.82 17.22
C ILE A 70 10.84 -7.10 17.40
N SER A 71 10.08 -7.26 16.32
CA SER A 71 8.62 -7.39 16.34
C SER A 71 8.06 -8.02 15.07
N VAL A 72 6.83 -8.52 15.19
CA VAL A 72 6.01 -9.01 14.09
C VAL A 72 4.80 -8.10 13.92
N ALA A 73 4.57 -7.63 12.70
CA ALA A 73 3.39 -6.85 12.33
C ALA A 73 2.48 -7.67 11.40
N ILE A 74 1.16 -7.57 11.60
CA ILE A 74 0.17 -8.14 10.70
C ILE A 74 -0.52 -7.00 9.95
N LEU A 75 -0.24 -6.88 8.66
CA LEU A 75 -0.82 -5.84 7.81
C LEU A 75 -2.09 -6.35 7.13
N SER A 76 -3.09 -5.48 7.13
CA SER A 76 -4.32 -5.64 6.36
C SER A 76 -4.34 -4.57 5.29
N GLU A 77 -4.62 -4.97 4.05
CA GLU A 77 -4.85 -4.00 2.98
C GLU A 77 -6.20 -3.31 3.20
N GLN A 78 -6.22 -1.98 3.12
CA GLN A 78 -7.43 -1.15 3.23
C GLN A 78 -7.41 -0.08 2.15
N ALA A 79 -8.59 0.21 1.59
CA ALA A 79 -8.76 1.36 0.72
C ALA A 79 -8.62 2.64 1.56
N MET A 80 -7.79 3.58 1.11
CA MET A 80 -7.66 4.88 1.76
C MET A 80 -8.93 5.69 1.57
N SER A 81 -9.35 6.38 2.63
CA SER A 81 -10.56 7.21 2.62
C SER A 81 -10.29 8.57 1.99
N SER A 82 -11.26 9.09 1.24
CA SER A 82 -11.22 10.46 0.72
C SER A 82 -12.62 11.06 0.74
N HIS A 83 -12.72 12.35 1.03
CA HIS A 83 -13.97 13.09 1.01
C HIS A 83 -13.75 14.52 0.54
N PHE A 84 -14.76 15.09 -0.14
CA PHE A 84 -14.75 16.48 -0.55
C PHE A 84 -16.10 17.12 -0.26
N HIS A 85 -16.08 18.27 0.41
CA HIS A 85 -17.28 19.04 0.70
C HIS A 85 -16.94 20.52 0.90
N GLN A 86 -17.78 21.41 0.40
CA GLN A 86 -17.66 22.86 0.63
C GLN A 86 -16.23 23.42 0.42
N GLN A 87 -15.58 23.07 -0.71
CA GLN A 87 -14.21 23.51 -1.02
C GLN A 87 -13.13 22.98 -0.05
N VAL A 88 -13.41 21.92 0.68
CA VAL A 88 -12.44 21.21 1.53
C VAL A 88 -12.29 19.78 1.04
N ALA A 89 -11.07 19.39 0.66
CA ALA A 89 -10.71 18.03 0.30
C ALA A 89 -9.95 17.38 1.46
N ALA A 90 -10.37 16.22 1.92
CA ALA A 90 -9.66 15.40 2.89
C ALA A 90 -9.27 14.06 2.24
N VAL A 91 -8.00 13.70 2.31
CA VAL A 91 -7.47 12.45 1.73
C VAL A 91 -6.58 11.77 2.75
N GLN A 92 -6.88 10.51 3.05
CA GLN A 92 -6.03 9.66 3.86
C GLN A 92 -4.82 9.23 3.03
N VAL A 93 -3.62 9.50 3.55
CA VAL A 93 -2.35 9.20 2.87
C VAL A 93 -1.67 7.98 3.50
N SER A 94 -1.93 7.74 4.79
CA SER A 94 -1.52 6.54 5.50
C SER A 94 -2.55 6.20 6.59
N PRO A 95 -2.46 5.02 7.24
CA PRO A 95 -3.37 4.67 8.32
C PRO A 95 -3.48 5.72 9.44
N SER A 96 -2.41 6.50 9.68
CA SER A 96 -2.36 7.53 10.72
C SER A 96 -2.12 8.95 10.18
N LEU A 97 -2.24 9.17 8.86
CA LEU A 97 -1.99 10.47 8.23
C LEU A 97 -3.13 10.86 7.29
N LEU A 98 -3.73 12.01 7.56
CA LEU A 98 -4.76 12.64 6.75
C LEU A 98 -4.25 14.00 6.25
N ASN A 99 -4.41 14.27 4.96
CA ASN A 99 -4.18 15.59 4.39
C ASN A 99 -5.52 16.29 4.15
N VAL A 100 -5.62 17.55 4.56
CA VAL A 100 -6.79 18.41 4.39
C VAL A 100 -6.38 19.63 3.58
N CYS A 101 -7.06 19.90 2.47
CA CYS A 101 -6.80 21.03 1.59
C CYS A 101 -8.04 21.93 1.47
N PHE A 102 -7.86 23.21 1.73
CA PHE A 102 -8.88 24.26 1.59
C PHE A 102 -8.70 24.94 0.23
N LEU A 103 -9.51 24.56 -0.76
CA LEU A 103 -9.38 25.05 -2.13
C LEU A 103 -9.65 26.56 -2.25
N SER A 104 -10.48 27.12 -1.36
CA SER A 104 -10.77 28.55 -1.33
C SER A 104 -9.56 29.43 -0.95
N THR A 105 -8.62 28.87 -0.17
CA THR A 105 -7.45 29.59 0.34
C THR A 105 -6.13 29.04 -0.20
N GLY A 106 -6.15 27.87 -0.82
CA GLY A 106 -4.96 27.13 -1.26
C GLY A 106 -4.15 26.50 -0.12
N VAL A 107 -4.65 26.55 1.12
CA VAL A 107 -3.93 26.05 2.30
C VAL A 107 -4.13 24.54 2.45
N ALA A 108 -3.05 23.82 2.75
CA ALA A 108 -3.08 22.40 3.06
C ALA A 108 -2.48 22.12 4.44
N HIS A 109 -3.07 21.17 5.16
CA HIS A 109 -2.63 20.70 6.48
C HIS A 109 -2.51 19.18 6.49
N SER A 110 -1.52 18.68 7.22
CA SER A 110 -1.35 17.26 7.50
C SER A 110 -1.67 16.98 8.96
N LEU A 111 -2.65 16.11 9.19
CA LEU A 111 -3.15 15.72 10.51
C LEU A 111 -2.72 14.28 10.79
N ARG A 112 -2.19 14.04 12.00
CA ARG A 112 -1.82 12.71 12.47
C ARG A 112 -2.84 12.23 13.50
N THR A 113 -3.35 11.01 13.33
CA THR A 113 -4.36 10.39 14.19
C THR A 113 -3.80 9.20 14.96
#